data_AF-A0A8J7ATU1-F1
#
_entry.id   AF-A0A8J7ATU1-F1
#
_cell.length_a   1.000
_cell.length_b   1.000
_cell.length_c   1.000
_cell.angle_alpha   90.00
_cell.angle_beta   90.00
_cell.angle_gamma   90.00
#
_symmetry.space_group_name_H-M   'P 1'
#
loop_
_entity.id
_entity.type
_entity.pdbx_description
1 polymer ?
#
loop_
_entity_poly.entity_id
_entity_poly.type
_entity_poly.pdbx_seq_one_letter_code
_entity_poly.pdbx_strand_id
1 'polypeptide(L)'
;MPKVYRQCAVNYTDAWEAYQQVLPYQRDRVVSKSSGKTSYIERFNNTLRQRVSRFVRRSLAFLKSLRNHIGLLWNFIHYYNASLPL
;
A
#
# COMPACT_ATOMS: atom_id res chain seq x y z
N MET A 1 -4.33 -5.20 -10.99
CA MET A 1 -3.88 -6.46 -10.34
C MET A 1 -3.87 -7.61 -11.33
N PRO A 2 -2.84 -8.48 -11.28
CA PRO A 2 -2.81 -9.75 -12.03
C PRO A 2 -4.11 -10.55 -11.87
N LYS A 3 -4.53 -11.27 -12.92
CA LYS A 3 -5.77 -12.05 -12.91
C LYS A 3 -5.78 -13.11 -11.80
N VAL A 4 -4.64 -13.78 -11.59
CA VAL A 4 -4.47 -14.81 -10.56
C VAL A 4 -4.78 -14.27 -9.16
N TYR A 5 -4.30 -13.08 -8.82
CA TYR A 5 -4.58 -12.48 -7.52
C TYR A 5 -6.07 -12.11 -7.37
N ARG A 6 -6.70 -11.60 -8.43
CA ARG A 6 -8.13 -11.28 -8.39
C ARG A 6 -9.01 -12.51 -8.17
N GLN A 7 -8.61 -13.67 -8.68
CA GLN A 7 -9.36 -14.92 -8.55
C GLN A 7 -9.08 -15.63 -7.21
N CYS A 8 -7.81 -15.70 -6.81
CA CYS A 8 -7.38 -16.65 -5.78
C CYS A 8 -6.67 -16.02 -4.58
N ALA A 9 -6.36 -14.71 -4.58
CA ALA A 9 -5.67 -14.12 -3.44
C ALA A 9 -6.56 -14.10 -2.19
N VAL A 10 -5.94 -14.45 -1.06
CA VAL A 10 -6.46 -14.24 0.29
C VAL A 10 -5.88 -12.93 0.81
N ASN A 11 -6.73 -12.04 1.30
CA ASN A 11 -6.32 -10.75 1.83
C ASN A 11 -6.32 -10.80 3.36
N TYR A 12 -5.25 -10.30 3.98
CA TYR A 12 -5.20 -10.10 5.43
C TYR A 12 -5.38 -8.63 5.75
N THR A 13 -6.33 -8.29 6.61
CA THR A 13 -6.73 -6.90 6.88
C THR A 13 -6.86 -6.62 8.37
N ASP A 14 -6.80 -5.35 8.74
CA ASP A 14 -6.93 -4.84 10.12
C ASP A 14 -8.37 -4.47 10.49
N ALA A 15 -9.37 -5.04 9.78
CA ALA A 15 -10.79 -4.75 9.95
C ALA A 15 -11.26 -3.33 9.56
N TRP A 16 -10.49 -2.58 8.77
CA TRP A 16 -10.95 -1.25 8.35
C TRP A 16 -12.25 -1.35 7.53
N GLU A 17 -13.26 -0.55 7.92
CA GLU A 17 -14.64 -0.61 7.39
C GLU A 17 -14.70 -0.50 5.87
N ALA A 18 -13.83 0.33 5.27
CA ALA A 18 -13.76 0.52 3.82
C ALA A 18 -13.47 -0.78 3.05
N TYR A 19 -12.79 -1.76 3.67
CA TYR A 19 -12.48 -3.03 3.03
C TYR A 19 -13.69 -3.93 2.84
N GLN A 20 -14.72 -3.81 3.70
CA GLN A 20 -15.91 -4.65 3.63
C GLN A 20 -16.68 -4.48 2.31
N GLN A 21 -16.60 -3.29 1.71
CA GLN A 21 -17.28 -2.96 0.45
C GLN A 21 -16.47 -3.37 -0.79
N VAL A 22 -15.16 -3.57 -0.66
CA VAL A 22 -14.24 -3.72 -1.79
C VAL A 22 -13.65 -5.13 -1.89
N LEU A 23 -13.42 -5.78 -0.75
CA LEU A 23 -12.80 -7.09 -0.69
C LEU A 23 -13.84 -8.22 -0.72
N PRO A 24 -13.56 -9.34 -1.42
CA PRO A 24 -14.45 -10.48 -1.42
C PRO A 24 -14.55 -11.11 -0.04
N TYR A 25 -15.75 -11.15 0.54
CA TYR A 25 -16.00 -11.66 1.91
C TYR A 25 -15.37 -13.04 2.18
N GLN A 26 -15.46 -13.98 1.24
CA GLN A 26 -14.91 -15.33 1.40
C GLN A 26 -13.37 -15.38 1.46
N ARG A 27 -12.70 -14.31 1.03
CA ARG A 27 -11.23 -14.24 0.89
C ARG A 27 -10.59 -13.16 1.76
N ASP A 28 -11.40 -12.37 2.47
CA ASP A 28 -10.92 -11.42 3.47
C ASP A 28 -10.71 -12.13 4.82
N ARG A 29 -9.53 -11.92 5.40
CA ARG A 29 -9.12 -12.49 6.69
C ARG A 29 -8.74 -11.33 7.59
N VAL A 30 -9.72 -10.91 8.38
CA VAL A 30 -9.48 -9.94 9.45
C VAL A 30 -8.53 -10.57 10.47
N VAL A 31 -7.46 -9.84 10.79
CA VAL A 31 -6.41 -10.30 11.70
C VAL A 31 -6.11 -9.25 12.76
N SER A 32 -5.71 -9.74 13.94
CA SER A 32 -5.18 -8.87 14.99
C SER A 32 -3.78 -8.37 14.63
N LYS A 33 -3.38 -7.25 15.26
CA LYS A 33 -2.02 -6.70 15.17
C LYS A 33 -0.94 -7.72 15.57
N SER A 34 -1.23 -8.58 16.55
CA SER A 34 -0.31 -9.62 17.03
C SER A 34 -0.01 -10.71 16.00
N SER A 35 -0.83 -10.87 14.96
CA SER A 35 -0.61 -11.87 13.91
C SER A 35 0.59 -11.58 13.01
N GLY A 36 1.05 -10.31 12.95
CA GLY A 36 2.12 -9.86 12.06
C GLY A 36 1.79 -9.91 10.56
N LYS A 37 0.59 -10.32 10.14
CA LYS A 37 0.22 -10.51 8.73
C LYS A 37 0.15 -9.19 7.94
N THR A 38 -0.19 -8.08 8.61
CA THR A 38 -0.21 -6.73 8.02
C THR A 38 1.14 -6.01 8.06
N SER A 39 2.14 -6.57 8.73
CA SER A 39 3.44 -5.92 8.94
C SER A 39 4.17 -5.57 7.63
N TYR A 40 3.96 -6.36 6.58
CA TYR A 40 4.56 -6.13 5.27
C TYR A 40 4.10 -4.81 4.64
N ILE A 41 2.78 -4.56 4.63
CA ILE A 41 2.24 -3.32 4.05
C ILE A 41 2.54 -2.11 4.96
N GLU A 42 2.53 -2.30 6.27
CA GLU A 42 2.92 -1.27 7.24
C GLU A 42 4.37 -0.83 7.02
N ARG A 43 5.30 -1.79 6.87
CA ARG A 43 6.71 -1.53 6.56
C ARG A 43 6.88 -0.81 5.22
N PHE A 44 6.15 -1.24 4.20
CA PHE A 44 6.16 -0.57 2.89
C PHE A 44 5.69 0.89 3.00
N ASN A 45 4.54 1.12 3.65
CA ASN A 45 3.99 2.46 3.85
C ASN A 45 4.96 3.36 4.62
N ASN A 46 5.63 2.83 5.64
CA ASN A 46 6.65 3.57 6.37
C ASN A 46 7.86 3.91 5.47
N THR A 47 8.31 2.96 4.64
CA THR A 47 9.42 3.18 3.70
C THR A 47 9.07 4.26 2.66
N LEU A 48 7.86 4.20 2.10
CA LEU A 48 7.34 5.21 1.18
C LEU A 48 7.34 6.60 1.82
N ARG A 49 6.79 6.71 3.04
CA ARG A 49 6.73 7.98 3.79
C ARG A 49 8.11 8.56 4.10
N GLN A 50 9.08 7.71 4.43
CA GLN A 50 10.44 8.14 4.74
C GLN A 50 11.23 8.57 3.50
N ARG A 51 11.05 7.88 2.36
CA ARG A 51 11.81 8.16 1.14
C ARG A 51 11.18 9.21 0.24
N VAL A 52 9.87 9.40 0.34
CA VAL A 52 9.13 10.33 -0.49
C VAL A 52 8.64 11.50 0.36
N SER A 53 9.52 12.49 0.55
CA SER A 53 9.27 13.69 1.37
C SER A 53 8.02 14.48 0.94
N ARG A 54 7.55 14.28 -0.29
CA ARG A 54 6.34 14.91 -0.82
C ARG A 54 5.06 14.36 -0.17
N PHE A 55 5.06 13.14 0.39
CA PHE A 55 3.90 12.53 1.03
C PHE A 55 3.81 12.78 2.55
N VAL A 56 4.57 13.74 3.07
CA VAL A 56 4.48 14.17 4.47
C VAL A 56 3.40 15.25 4.66
N ARG A 57 3.18 15.64 5.93
CA ARG A 57 2.25 16.71 6.31
C ARG A 57 2.46 17.95 5.43
N ARG A 58 1.35 18.61 5.05
CA ARG A 58 1.33 19.79 4.18
C ARG A 58 2.36 20.82 4.67
N SER A 59 3.42 20.98 3.89
CA SER A 59 4.56 21.88 4.13
C SER A 59 5.02 22.47 2.81
N LEU A 60 6.06 23.32 2.83
CA LEU A 60 6.67 23.87 1.61
C LEU A 60 7.15 22.78 0.63
N ALA A 61 7.48 21.58 1.13
CA ALA A 61 7.87 20.45 0.30
C ALA A 61 6.69 19.75 -0.41
N PHE A 62 5.45 20.03 -0.02
CA PHE A 62 4.26 19.37 -0.57
C PHE A 62 4.04 19.76 -2.04
N LEU A 63 3.77 18.76 -2.89
CA LEU A 63 3.47 19.00 -4.29
C LEU A 63 2.05 19.53 -4.44
N LYS A 64 1.86 20.60 -5.21
CA LYS A 64 0.54 21.23 -5.39
C LYS A 64 -0.33 20.54 -6.43
N SER A 65 0.24 19.62 -7.22
CA SER A 65 -0.45 18.93 -8.32
C SER A 65 -0.64 17.45 -8.00
N LEU A 66 -1.89 16.99 -8.05
CA LEU A 66 -2.25 15.57 -7.90
C LEU A 66 -1.57 14.69 -8.95
N ARG A 67 -1.49 15.17 -10.20
CA ARG A 67 -0.79 14.45 -11.28
C ARG A 67 0.67 14.17 -10.92
N ASN A 68 1.35 15.16 -10.33
CA ASN A 68 2.75 15.01 -9.93
C ASN A 68 2.89 14.06 -8.74
N HIS A 69 1.95 14.07 -7.80
CA HIS A 69 1.90 13.08 -6.72
C HIS A 69 1.73 11.66 -7.25
N ILE A 70 0.81 11.45 -8.19
CA ILE A 70 0.59 10.16 -8.84
C ILE A 70 1.87 9.72 -9.56
N GLY A 71 2.49 10.60 -10.36
CA GLY A 71 3.72 10.28 -11.08
C GLY A 71 4.88 9.92 -10.15
N LEU A 72 5.03 10.64 -9.03
CA LEU A 72 6.04 10.35 -8.03
C LEU A 72 5.80 8.99 -7.34
N LEU A 73 4.55 8.68 -6.99
CA LEU A 73 4.19 7.37 -6.43
C LEU A 73 4.51 6.25 -7.41
N TRP A 74 4.13 6.41 -8.68
CA TRP A 74 4.42 5.44 -9.73
C TRP A 74 5.92 5.21 -9.89
N ASN A 75 6.70 6.29 -10.00
CA ASN A 75 8.16 6.19 -10.12
C ASN A 75 8.77 5.46 -8.91
N PHE A 76 8.33 5.81 -7.70
CA PHE A 76 8.79 5.14 -6.49
C PHE A 76 8.47 3.64 -6.49
N ILE A 77 7.23 3.25 -6.83
CA ILE A 77 6.81 1.84 -6.84
C ILE A 77 7.65 1.04 -7.84
N HIS A 78 7.86 1.56 -9.05
CA HIS A 78 8.68 0.88 -10.06
C HIS A 78 10.13 0.71 -9.60
N TYR A 79 10.74 1.78 -9.09
CA TYR A 79 12.09 1.72 -8.55
C TYR A 79 12.20 0.75 -7.36
N TYR A 80 11.27 0.82 -6.42
CA TYR A 80 11.25 -0.06 -5.26
C TYR A 80 11.15 -1.53 -5.66
N ASN A 81 10.21 -1.88 -6.55
CA ASN A 81 10.04 -3.25 -7.02
C ASN A 81 11.27 -3.77 -7.78
N ALA A 82 11.91 -2.92 -8.60
CA ALA A 82 13.15 -3.28 -9.30
C ALA A 82 14.36 -3.47 -8.35
N SER A 83 14.31 -2.86 -7.16
CA SER A 83 15.37 -3.00 -6.15
C SER A 83 15.23 -4.24 -5.24
N LEU A 84 14.11 -4.97 -5.33
CA LEU A 84 13.91 -6.18 -4.55
C LEU A 84 14.67 -7.36 -5.19
N PRO A 85 15.26 -8.25 -4.37
CA PRO A 85 15.85 -9.48 -4.88
C PRO A 85 14.77 -10.37 -5.52
N LEU A 86 15.17 -11.12 -6.55
CA LEU A 86 14.33 -12.12 -7.24
C LEU A 86 14.11 -13.37 -6.38
#